data_AF-A0A6I3XFA7-F1
#
_entry.id   AF-A0A6I3XFA7-F1
#
_cell.length_a   1.000
_cell.length_b   1.000
_cell.length_c   1.000
_cell.angle_alpha   90.00
_cell.angle_beta   90.00
_cell.angle_gamma   90.00
#
_symmetry.space_group_name_H-M   'P 1'
#
loop_
_entity.id
_entity.type
_entity.pdbx_description
1 polymer ?
#
loop_
_entity_poly.entity_id
_entity_poly.type
_entity_poly.pdbx_seq_one_letter_code
_entity_poly.pdbx_strand_id
1 'polypeptide(L)'
;MANREELAVIRGARTGDAACQLRLGKLYLAGGAGLPCSPPTALHWLARAAAAGIDEAWLLIGRHIPLQYATHHRATLLDWYARASDAGIVQATLTLGQLLLQEPAVTQAGLRQRARRALDAAAHAGCAEAGTLLARLQPAAPELHPAPHPVAPDGRGGAEPAIALAEALPLARALLEEAPADPAAWPGSAANARLLARCAEALAAAGDTGEAQRMRELAAAAGDRHAQLAMGLQLARIDAEGVRLPHGCPASFKRAVRWLTLAGEQGLAEAWFALSRIYVKPEFSQRCVGEAQACLERAAALGHGAAQLECGLQAWRMRRSHESNDVKALYWLQKAAAQHCTQAAEVLARIVPAPDASGWAVALLPLLTRELASSQPLLAARIELAALFGLTRAEALLLDVKAADHGHCLVIDIRASYGRGRRRLVLVETARQRQALDRIARAFDHVDGNLEGNYRQRLYRFKTWLQSVEGGRARLAA
;
A
#
# COMPACT_ATOMS: atom_id res chain seq x y z
N MET A 1 -2.06 -44.99 13.70
CA MET A 1 -3.32 -45.28 12.98
C MET A 1 -4.45 -44.80 13.88
N ALA A 2 -5.37 -43.97 13.37
CA ALA A 2 -6.43 -43.37 14.20
C ALA A 2 -7.38 -44.46 14.75
N ASN A 3 -7.72 -44.38 16.04
CA ASN A 3 -8.62 -45.29 16.74
C ASN A 3 -10.04 -45.27 16.14
N ARG A 4 -10.80 -46.35 16.33
CA ARG A 4 -12.18 -46.51 15.81
C ARG A 4 -13.13 -45.36 16.21
N GLU A 5 -12.92 -44.80 17.41
CA GLU A 5 -13.66 -43.64 17.91
C GLU A 5 -13.31 -42.35 17.17
N GLU A 6 -12.04 -42.16 16.81
CA GLU A 6 -11.55 -40.97 16.10
C GLU A 6 -12.04 -40.95 14.65
N LEU A 7 -12.10 -42.11 14.01
CA LEU A 7 -12.73 -42.27 12.69
C LEU A 7 -14.25 -41.96 12.73
N ALA A 8 -14.92 -42.23 13.85
CA ALA A 8 -16.31 -41.83 14.04
C ALA A 8 -16.44 -40.30 14.16
N VAL A 9 -15.57 -39.66 14.94
CA VAL A 9 -15.52 -38.19 15.07
C VAL A 9 -15.23 -37.51 13.72
N ILE A 10 -14.28 -38.02 12.93
CA ILE A 10 -13.97 -37.47 11.60
C ILE A 10 -15.16 -37.59 10.65
N ARG A 11 -15.86 -38.74 10.67
CA ARG A 11 -17.07 -38.93 9.84
C ARG A 11 -18.20 -37.99 10.27
N GLY A 12 -18.47 -37.90 11.58
CA GLY A 12 -19.49 -37.01 12.14
C GLY A 12 -19.22 -35.53 11.81
N ALA A 13 -17.96 -35.10 11.91
CA ALA A 13 -17.58 -33.72 11.58
C ALA A 13 -17.84 -33.38 10.11
N ARG A 14 -17.55 -34.33 9.20
CA ARG A 14 -17.81 -34.20 7.74
C ARG A 14 -19.30 -34.19 7.40
N THR A 15 -20.12 -34.93 8.14
CA THR A 15 -21.59 -34.92 7.96
C THR A 15 -22.28 -33.69 8.57
N GLY A 16 -21.54 -32.81 9.24
CA GLY A 16 -22.06 -31.53 9.75
C GLY A 16 -22.36 -31.50 11.24
N ASP A 17 -22.09 -32.58 12.00
CA ASP A 17 -22.33 -32.61 13.44
C ASP A 17 -21.40 -31.63 14.18
N ALA A 18 -21.98 -30.62 14.81
CA ALA A 18 -21.28 -29.56 15.52
C ALA A 18 -20.44 -30.08 16.70
N ALA A 19 -20.93 -31.09 17.45
CA ALA A 19 -20.19 -31.67 18.57
C ALA A 19 -18.95 -32.43 18.08
N CYS A 20 -19.09 -33.16 16.96
CA CYS A 20 -17.95 -33.80 16.30
C CYS A 20 -16.96 -32.78 15.73
N GLN A 21 -17.43 -31.66 15.16
CA GLN A 21 -16.56 -30.58 14.67
C GLN A 21 -15.75 -29.94 15.80
N LEU A 22 -16.37 -29.66 16.95
CA LEU A 22 -15.69 -29.16 18.14
C LEU A 22 -14.62 -30.16 18.62
N ARG A 23 -14.99 -31.44 18.74
CA ARG A 23 -14.08 -32.49 19.21
C ARG A 23 -12.90 -32.68 18.26
N LEU A 24 -13.14 -32.65 16.95
CA LEU A 24 -12.07 -32.71 15.95
C LEU A 24 -11.16 -31.48 15.99
N GLY A 25 -11.73 -30.28 16.18
CA GLY A 25 -10.97 -29.05 16.37
C GLY A 25 -10.01 -29.12 17.58
N LYS A 26 -10.48 -29.64 18.71
CA LYS A 26 -9.66 -29.87 19.92
C LYS A 26 -8.51 -30.85 19.66
N LEU A 27 -8.76 -31.93 18.91
CA LEU A 27 -7.70 -32.90 18.57
C LEU A 27 -6.58 -32.26 17.72
N TYR A 28 -6.93 -31.43 16.74
CA TYR A 28 -5.95 -30.68 15.94
C TYR A 28 -5.24 -29.57 16.72
N LEU A 29 -5.84 -29.01 17.78
CA LEU A 29 -5.15 -28.06 18.68
C LEU A 29 -4.12 -28.76 19.57
N ALA A 30 -4.47 -29.94 20.11
CA ALA A 30 -3.61 -30.65 21.05
C ALA A 30 -2.57 -31.56 20.36
N GLY A 31 -2.76 -31.91 19.09
CA GLY A 31 -1.95 -32.93 18.41
C GLY A 31 -2.15 -34.33 18.99
N GLY A 32 -3.38 -34.66 19.39
CA GLY A 32 -3.74 -35.96 19.97
C GLY A 32 -4.19 -36.98 18.92
N ALA A 33 -4.47 -38.22 19.33
CA ALA A 33 -5.15 -39.20 18.46
C ALA A 33 -4.38 -39.56 17.16
N GLY A 34 -3.05 -39.42 17.15
CA GLY A 34 -2.24 -39.63 15.94
C GLY A 34 -2.46 -38.57 14.85
N LEU A 35 -3.13 -37.46 15.16
CA LEU A 35 -3.29 -36.29 14.31
C LEU A 35 -2.21 -35.26 14.62
N PRO A 36 -1.68 -34.54 13.61
CA PRO A 36 -0.69 -33.49 13.85
C PRO A 36 -1.33 -32.28 14.54
N CYS A 37 -0.55 -31.59 15.37
CA CYS A 37 -0.93 -30.27 15.85
C CYS A 37 -0.96 -29.30 14.66
N SER A 38 -2.13 -28.74 14.36
CA SER A 38 -2.35 -27.87 13.22
C SER A 38 -3.40 -26.80 13.54
N PRO A 39 -2.96 -25.62 14.01
CA PRO A 39 -3.83 -24.48 14.27
C PRO A 39 -4.76 -24.08 13.11
N PRO A 40 -4.34 -24.09 11.82
CA PRO A 40 -5.25 -23.73 10.73
C PRO A 40 -6.36 -24.76 10.48
N THR A 41 -6.07 -26.06 10.62
CA THR A 41 -7.12 -27.09 10.48
C THR A 41 -8.04 -27.13 11.70
N ALA A 42 -7.50 -26.87 12.90
CA ALA A 42 -8.30 -26.66 14.09
C ALA A 42 -9.26 -25.47 13.93
N LEU A 43 -8.76 -24.33 13.44
CA LEU A 43 -9.57 -23.14 13.16
C LEU A 43 -10.72 -23.45 12.19
N HIS A 44 -10.47 -24.22 11.12
CA HIS A 44 -11.51 -24.62 10.18
C HIS A 44 -12.68 -25.35 10.88
N TRP A 45 -12.39 -26.34 11.72
CA TRP A 45 -13.42 -27.12 12.40
C TRP A 45 -14.10 -26.35 13.54
N LEU A 46 -13.32 -25.59 14.31
CA LEU A 46 -13.85 -24.74 15.38
C LEU A 46 -14.74 -23.62 14.83
N ALA A 47 -14.41 -23.01 13.70
CA ALA A 47 -15.23 -21.99 13.05
C ALA A 47 -16.62 -22.53 12.68
N ARG A 48 -16.70 -23.78 12.20
CA ARG A 48 -17.97 -24.44 11.87
C ARG A 48 -18.78 -24.79 13.11
N ALA A 49 -18.12 -25.27 14.16
CA ALA A 49 -18.76 -25.53 15.45
C ALA A 49 -19.29 -24.23 16.10
N ALA A 50 -18.54 -23.13 16.00
CA ALA A 50 -18.96 -21.81 16.48
C ALA A 50 -20.14 -21.26 15.68
N ALA A 51 -20.14 -21.42 14.35
CA ALA A 51 -21.26 -21.04 13.50
C ALA A 51 -22.54 -21.87 13.78
N ALA A 52 -22.38 -23.10 14.26
CA ALA A 52 -23.47 -23.96 14.71
C ALA A 52 -23.94 -23.66 16.15
N GLY A 53 -23.40 -22.63 16.81
CA GLY A 53 -23.85 -22.16 18.12
C GLY A 53 -23.14 -22.78 19.33
N ILE A 54 -22.03 -23.52 19.14
CA ILE A 54 -21.26 -24.03 20.27
C ILE A 54 -20.32 -22.95 20.81
N ASP A 55 -20.60 -22.47 22.02
CA ASP A 55 -19.84 -21.37 22.62
C ASP A 55 -18.39 -21.71 22.95
N GLU A 56 -18.14 -22.97 23.33
CA GLU A 56 -16.78 -23.44 23.60
C GLU A 56 -15.85 -23.27 22.38
N ALA A 57 -16.39 -23.31 21.16
CA ALA A 57 -15.59 -23.18 19.96
C ALA A 57 -14.96 -21.79 19.80
N TRP A 58 -15.70 -20.70 20.04
CA TRP A 58 -15.14 -19.34 19.95
C TRP A 58 -14.20 -19.02 21.13
N LEU A 59 -14.43 -19.61 22.31
CA LEU A 59 -13.48 -19.54 23.42
C LEU A 59 -12.13 -20.18 23.07
N LEU A 60 -12.15 -21.36 22.45
CA LEU A 60 -10.94 -22.06 22.01
C LEU A 60 -10.22 -21.31 20.89
N ILE A 61 -10.96 -20.71 19.95
CA ILE A 61 -10.38 -19.85 18.92
C ILE A 61 -9.65 -18.67 19.58
N GLY A 62 -10.32 -17.95 20.49
CA GLY A 62 -9.75 -16.79 21.18
C GLY A 62 -8.52 -17.10 22.03
N ARG A 63 -8.44 -18.31 22.59
CA ARG A 63 -7.34 -18.74 23.47
C ARG A 63 -6.14 -19.30 22.72
N HIS A 64 -6.35 -20.06 21.65
CA HIS A 64 -5.31 -20.90 21.05
C HIS A 64 -4.94 -20.54 19.61
N ILE A 65 -5.76 -19.76 18.89
CA ILE A 65 -5.47 -19.41 17.50
C ILE A 65 -4.70 -18.07 17.48
N PRO A 66 -3.42 -18.06 17.06
CA PRO A 66 -2.62 -16.85 16.98
C PRO A 66 -3.00 -15.98 15.78
N LEU A 67 -2.63 -14.69 15.86
CA LEU A 67 -2.90 -13.67 14.85
C LEU A 67 -2.60 -14.13 13.42
N GLN A 68 -1.46 -14.80 13.19
CA GLN A 68 -0.99 -15.19 11.86
C GLN A 68 -1.98 -16.06 11.06
N TYR A 69 -2.85 -16.82 11.74
CA TYR A 69 -3.89 -17.60 11.07
C TYR A 69 -5.23 -16.87 11.02
N ALA A 70 -5.44 -15.89 11.91
CA ALA A 70 -6.64 -15.05 11.92
C ALA A 70 -6.66 -14.01 10.81
N THR A 71 -5.49 -13.62 10.27
CA THR A 71 -5.36 -12.64 9.17
C THR A 71 -6.00 -13.08 7.85
N HIS A 72 -6.17 -14.38 7.60
CA HIS A 72 -6.76 -14.88 6.36
C HIS A 72 -8.30 -14.90 6.38
N HIS A 73 -8.92 -14.90 7.56
CA HIS A 73 -10.38 -14.97 7.76
C HIS A 73 -10.88 -13.88 8.72
N ARG A 74 -10.37 -12.64 8.56
CA ARG A 74 -10.57 -11.54 9.52
C ARG A 74 -12.04 -11.23 9.81
N ALA A 75 -12.84 -11.01 8.77
CA ALA A 75 -14.21 -10.50 8.92
C ALA A 75 -15.10 -11.42 9.80
N THR A 76 -14.99 -12.73 9.65
CA THR A 76 -15.77 -13.70 10.44
C THR A 76 -15.19 -13.92 11.84
N LEU A 77 -13.87 -13.75 12.00
CA LEU A 77 -13.17 -14.01 13.26
C LEU A 77 -13.29 -12.85 14.25
N LEU A 78 -13.46 -11.61 13.79
CA LEU A 78 -13.57 -10.43 14.64
C LEU A 78 -14.67 -10.58 15.70
N ASP A 79 -15.84 -11.09 15.31
CA ASP A 79 -16.95 -11.30 16.24
C ASP A 79 -16.66 -12.39 17.28
N TRP A 80 -15.99 -13.47 16.89
CA TRP A 80 -15.61 -14.54 17.82
C TRP A 80 -14.52 -14.11 18.79
N TYR A 81 -13.52 -13.35 18.33
CA TYR A 81 -12.52 -12.75 19.20
C TYR A 81 -13.12 -11.68 20.13
N ALA A 82 -14.13 -10.92 19.68
CA ALA A 82 -14.86 -9.99 20.55
C ALA A 82 -15.60 -10.73 21.67
N ARG A 83 -16.33 -11.80 21.36
CA ARG A 83 -16.99 -12.63 22.38
C ARG A 83 -15.99 -13.27 23.36
N ALA A 84 -14.87 -13.78 22.85
CA ALA A 84 -13.79 -14.32 23.67
C ALA A 84 -13.13 -13.25 24.58
N SER A 85 -12.99 -12.03 24.08
CA SER A 85 -12.51 -10.88 24.84
C SER A 85 -13.51 -10.49 25.94
N ASP A 86 -14.81 -10.46 25.66
CA ASP A 86 -15.83 -10.19 26.68
C ASP A 86 -15.89 -11.27 27.76
N ALA A 87 -15.55 -12.51 27.41
CA ALA A 87 -15.38 -13.62 28.36
C ALA A 87 -14.07 -13.53 29.18
N GLY A 88 -13.29 -12.45 29.05
CA GLY A 88 -12.08 -12.19 29.84
C GLY A 88 -10.81 -12.87 29.34
N ILE A 89 -10.80 -13.41 28.12
CA ILE A 89 -9.59 -14.02 27.55
C ILE A 89 -8.63 -12.91 27.08
N VAL A 90 -7.54 -12.72 27.81
CA VAL A 90 -6.51 -11.69 27.52
C VAL A 90 -5.91 -11.90 26.12
N GLN A 91 -5.57 -13.13 25.75
CA GLN A 91 -5.02 -13.45 24.43
C GLN A 91 -5.98 -13.05 23.28
N ALA A 92 -7.29 -13.24 23.48
CA ALA A 92 -8.29 -12.85 22.51
C ALA A 92 -8.38 -11.32 22.40
N THR A 93 -8.27 -10.63 23.53
CA THR A 93 -8.26 -9.16 23.62
C THR A 93 -7.08 -8.56 22.84
N LEU A 94 -5.86 -9.12 23.03
CA LEU A 94 -4.66 -8.71 22.30
C LEU A 94 -4.79 -8.96 20.79
N THR A 95 -5.25 -10.16 20.42
CA THR A 95 -5.41 -10.56 19.01
C THR A 95 -6.48 -9.73 18.31
N LEU A 96 -7.61 -9.45 18.98
CA LEU A 96 -8.65 -8.55 18.50
C LEU A 96 -8.11 -7.14 18.26
N GLY A 97 -7.33 -6.61 19.20
CA GLY A 97 -6.71 -5.30 19.06
C GLY A 97 -5.76 -5.23 17.86
N GLN A 98 -4.95 -6.26 17.65
CA GLN A 98 -4.05 -6.37 16.49
C GLN A 98 -4.80 -6.50 15.16
N LEU A 99 -5.90 -7.27 15.12
CA LEU A 99 -6.74 -7.39 13.93
C LEU A 99 -7.42 -6.05 13.58
N LEU A 100 -7.92 -5.33 14.57
CA LEU A 100 -8.58 -4.02 14.37
C LEU A 100 -7.60 -2.92 13.91
N LEU A 101 -6.30 -3.07 14.16
CA LEU A 101 -5.27 -2.18 13.60
C LEU A 101 -4.98 -2.42 12.12
N GLN A 102 -5.36 -3.59 11.58
CA GLN A 102 -5.19 -3.94 10.16
C GLN A 102 -6.39 -3.52 9.31
N GLU A 103 -7.52 -3.20 9.95
CA GLU A 103 -8.75 -2.72 9.31
C GLU A 103 -8.79 -1.18 9.31
N PRO A 104 -9.43 -0.52 8.32
CA PRO A 104 -9.63 0.93 8.35
C PRO A 104 -10.48 1.38 9.55
N ALA A 105 -10.17 2.54 10.14
CA ALA A 105 -10.76 3.04 11.39
C ALA A 105 -12.30 3.14 11.38
N VAL A 106 -12.89 3.30 10.19
CA VAL A 106 -14.31 3.56 9.97
C VAL A 106 -15.18 2.28 10.01
N THR A 107 -14.64 1.11 9.64
CA THR A 107 -15.46 -0.09 9.39
C THR A 107 -15.90 -0.86 10.64
N GLN A 108 -15.39 -0.54 11.83
CA GLN A 108 -15.64 -1.31 13.07
C GLN A 108 -15.58 -0.45 14.36
N ALA A 109 -16.19 0.74 14.36
CA ALA A 109 -16.13 1.67 15.49
C ALA A 109 -16.61 1.07 16.83
N GLY A 110 -17.71 0.30 16.81
CA GLY A 110 -18.26 -0.35 18.01
C GLY A 110 -17.34 -1.45 18.57
N LEU A 111 -16.76 -2.29 17.71
CA LEU A 111 -15.79 -3.31 18.13
C LEU A 111 -14.49 -2.68 18.63
N ARG A 112 -14.03 -1.58 18.03
CA ARG A 112 -12.86 -0.83 18.52
C ARG A 112 -13.09 -0.27 19.91
N GLN A 113 -14.26 0.30 20.18
CA GLN A 113 -14.56 0.81 21.52
C GLN A 113 -14.59 -0.32 22.57
N ARG A 114 -15.17 -1.47 22.23
CA ARG A 114 -15.20 -2.67 23.10
C ARG A 114 -13.80 -3.21 23.36
N ALA A 115 -13.00 -3.40 22.31
CA ALA A 115 -11.62 -3.88 22.41
C ALA A 115 -10.76 -2.97 23.28
N ARG A 116 -10.93 -1.64 23.17
CA ARG A 116 -10.18 -0.68 24.00
C ARG A 116 -10.51 -0.80 25.48
N ARG A 117 -11.79 -0.92 25.85
CA ARG A 117 -12.17 -1.15 27.26
C ARG A 117 -11.55 -2.43 27.82
N ALA A 118 -11.52 -3.49 27.03
CA ALA A 118 -10.90 -4.75 27.44
C ALA A 118 -9.36 -4.66 27.51
N LEU A 119 -8.72 -3.94 26.59
CA LEU A 119 -7.27 -3.67 26.62
C LEU A 119 -6.87 -2.77 27.80
N ASP A 120 -7.68 -1.76 28.14
CA ASP A 120 -7.52 -0.94 29.33
C ASP A 120 -7.51 -1.83 30.58
N ALA A 121 -8.52 -2.70 30.72
CA ALA A 121 -8.59 -3.64 31.85
C ALA A 121 -7.38 -4.58 31.90
N ALA A 122 -6.93 -5.11 30.75
CA ALA A 122 -5.74 -5.96 30.67
C ALA A 122 -4.44 -5.23 31.01
N ALA A 123 -4.32 -3.95 30.62
CA ALA A 123 -3.17 -3.11 30.95
C ALA A 123 -3.10 -2.82 32.46
N HIS A 124 -4.24 -2.54 33.10
CA HIS A 124 -4.32 -2.38 34.56
C HIS A 124 -4.01 -3.68 35.31
N ALA A 125 -4.29 -4.83 34.71
CA ALA A 125 -3.90 -6.15 35.22
C ALA A 125 -2.41 -6.50 35.00
N GLY A 126 -1.60 -5.57 34.45
CA GLY A 126 -0.15 -5.74 34.29
C GLY A 126 0.32 -6.27 32.93
N CYS A 127 -0.56 -6.40 31.94
CA CYS A 127 -0.16 -6.78 30.59
C CYS A 127 0.47 -5.59 29.85
N ALA A 128 1.79 -5.58 29.67
CA ALA A 128 2.50 -4.51 28.98
C ALA A 128 2.09 -4.37 27.50
N GLU A 129 1.86 -5.49 26.81
CA GLU A 129 1.34 -5.50 25.44
C GLU A 129 -0.03 -4.80 25.34
N ALA A 130 -0.83 -4.95 26.41
CA ALA A 130 -2.00 -4.16 26.79
C ALA A 130 -1.94 -2.69 26.34
N GLY A 131 -1.05 -1.97 27.02
CA GLY A 131 -0.88 -0.52 26.87
C GLY A 131 -0.34 -0.13 25.50
N THR A 132 0.55 -0.95 24.90
CA THR A 132 1.09 -0.65 23.57
C THR A 132 0.02 -0.72 22.48
N LEU A 133 -0.88 -1.70 22.54
CA LEU A 133 -1.98 -1.83 21.60
C LEU A 133 -3.03 -0.75 21.82
N LEU A 134 -3.26 -0.35 23.07
CA LEU A 134 -4.19 0.72 23.41
C LEU A 134 -3.75 2.08 22.87
N ALA A 135 -2.45 2.40 22.97
CA ALA A 135 -1.87 3.60 22.39
C ALA A 135 -2.03 3.64 20.87
N ARG A 136 -1.96 2.49 20.20
CA ARG A 136 -2.13 2.36 18.75
C ARG A 136 -3.59 2.40 18.30
N LEU A 137 -4.52 1.95 19.14
CA LEU A 137 -5.97 1.97 18.91
C LEU A 137 -6.64 3.28 19.32
N GLN A 138 -5.87 4.35 19.55
CA GLN A 138 -6.42 5.69 19.82
C GLN A 138 -7.51 6.03 18.80
N PRO A 139 -8.57 6.76 19.23
CA PRO A 139 -9.59 7.12 18.26
C PRO A 139 -8.89 7.94 17.20
N ALA A 140 -9.32 7.82 15.95
CA ALA A 140 -9.26 9.00 15.11
C ALA A 140 -9.96 10.10 15.93
N ALA A 141 -9.20 10.98 16.58
CA ALA A 141 -9.65 12.35 16.77
C ALA A 141 -10.22 12.74 15.40
N PRO A 142 -11.42 13.33 15.32
CA PRO A 142 -12.14 13.50 14.07
C PRO A 142 -11.14 13.85 13.01
N GLU A 143 -10.86 12.90 12.12
CA GLU A 143 -9.96 13.14 11.01
C GLU A 143 -10.74 14.13 10.16
N LEU A 144 -10.49 15.41 10.41
CA LEU A 144 -10.46 16.41 9.37
C LEU A 144 -9.59 15.79 8.29
N HIS A 145 -10.19 15.02 7.40
CA HIS A 145 -9.58 14.75 6.11
C HIS A 145 -9.31 16.14 5.54
N PRO A 146 -8.04 16.57 5.38
CA PRO A 146 -7.79 17.59 4.39
C PRO A 146 -8.14 16.90 3.08
N ALA A 147 -9.29 17.25 2.52
CA ALA A 147 -9.50 17.09 1.09
C ALA A 147 -8.25 17.66 0.39
N PRO A 148 -7.79 17.04 -0.72
CA PRO A 148 -6.59 17.50 -1.42
C PRO A 148 -6.74 19.00 -1.67
N HIS A 149 -5.89 19.82 -1.06
CA HIS A 149 -5.97 21.27 -1.18
C HIS A 149 -6.04 21.65 -2.66
N PRO A 150 -7.14 22.23 -3.16
CA PRO A 150 -7.04 23.14 -4.27
C PRO A 150 -6.54 24.46 -3.69
N VAL A 151 -5.49 24.98 -4.30
CA VAL A 151 -5.00 26.34 -4.08
C VAL A 151 -6.18 27.33 -4.20
N ALA A 152 -6.44 28.06 -3.11
CA ALA A 152 -7.13 29.34 -2.84
C ALA A 152 -8.07 29.98 -3.89
N PRO A 153 -8.94 30.97 -3.55
CA PRO A 153 -9.20 31.62 -2.25
C PRO A 153 -10.68 31.49 -1.84
N ASP A 154 -10.98 31.50 -0.55
CA ASP A 154 -12.14 32.23 -0.01
C ASP A 154 -12.16 32.12 1.51
N GLY A 155 -12.12 33.28 2.16
CA GLY A 155 -12.24 33.40 3.59
C GLY A 155 -13.64 33.01 4.05
N ARG A 156 -13.77 31.85 4.70
CA ARG A 156 -14.76 31.53 5.72
C ARG A 156 -14.51 30.12 6.26
N GLY A 157 -14.07 30.05 7.52
CA GLY A 157 -13.84 28.81 8.26
C GLY A 157 -13.43 29.08 9.70
N GLY A 158 -14.16 29.97 10.39
CA GLY A 158 -13.95 30.29 11.80
C GLY A 158 -14.71 29.32 12.70
N ALA A 159 -13.99 28.70 13.65
CA ALA A 159 -14.37 28.59 15.08
C ALA A 159 -13.63 27.45 15.82
N GLU A 160 -13.36 26.30 15.17
CA GLU A 160 -12.83 25.12 15.87
C GLU A 160 -11.33 25.15 16.26
N PRO A 161 -10.37 25.73 15.50
CA PRO A 161 -8.96 25.73 15.90
C PRO A 161 -8.65 26.76 17.00
N ALA A 162 -9.46 27.81 17.16
CA ALA A 162 -9.20 28.90 18.10
C ALA A 162 -9.53 28.54 19.55
N ILE A 163 -10.58 27.75 19.78
CA ILE A 163 -11.02 27.34 21.13
C ILE A 163 -10.02 26.35 21.74
N ALA A 164 -9.56 25.37 20.95
CA ALA A 164 -8.53 24.42 21.39
C ALA A 164 -7.17 25.08 21.64
N LEU A 165 -6.84 26.15 20.91
CA LEU A 165 -5.60 26.91 21.12
C LEU A 165 -5.65 27.71 22.42
N ALA A 166 -6.80 28.34 22.74
CA ALA A 166 -6.97 29.15 23.95
C ALA A 166 -6.76 28.33 25.24
N GLU A 167 -7.16 27.05 25.24
CA GLU A 167 -6.95 26.13 26.37
C GLU A 167 -5.54 25.53 26.38
N ALA A 168 -4.92 25.33 25.22
CA ALA A 168 -3.60 24.71 25.08
C ALA A 168 -2.43 25.68 25.33
N LEU A 169 -2.61 26.97 25.00
CA LEU A 169 -1.56 27.98 25.10
C LEU A 169 -1.00 28.16 26.53
N PRO A 170 -1.84 28.23 27.58
CA PRO A 170 -1.36 28.37 28.96
C PRO A 170 -0.47 27.20 29.39
N LEU A 171 -0.84 25.98 28.99
CA LEU A 171 -0.03 24.78 29.26
C LEU A 171 1.29 24.81 28.49
N ALA A 172 1.26 25.22 27.22
CA ALA A 172 2.48 25.38 26.43
C ALA A 172 3.42 26.46 27.01
N ARG A 173 2.87 27.57 27.54
CA ARG A 173 3.63 28.63 28.21
C ARG A 173 4.23 28.17 29.53
N ALA A 174 3.50 27.41 30.34
CA ALA A 174 4.06 26.81 31.55
C ALA A 174 5.27 25.91 31.23
N LEU A 175 5.17 25.10 30.18
CA LEU A 175 6.30 24.29 29.70
C LEU A 175 7.48 25.12 29.19
N LEU A 176 7.26 26.32 28.65
CA LEU A 176 8.33 27.24 28.26
C LEU A 176 9.06 27.85 29.47
N GLU A 177 8.36 28.06 30.58
CA GLU A 177 8.93 28.59 31.82
C GLU A 177 9.79 27.53 32.54
N GLU A 178 9.34 26.28 32.52
CA GLU A 178 10.09 25.14 33.06
C GLU A 178 11.29 24.74 32.17
N ALA A 179 11.37 25.26 30.94
CA ALA A 179 12.39 24.90 29.97
C ALA A 179 13.81 25.30 30.39
N PRO A 180 14.80 24.38 30.33
CA PRO A 180 16.19 24.68 30.57
C PRO A 180 16.72 25.64 29.51
N ALA A 181 17.79 26.36 29.86
CA ALA A 181 18.44 27.31 28.96
C ALA A 181 19.00 26.63 27.69
N ASP A 182 19.39 25.36 27.78
CA ASP A 182 19.76 24.53 26.62
C ASP A 182 18.56 23.68 26.16
N PRO A 183 17.96 23.96 24.99
CA PRO A 183 16.86 23.18 24.44
C PRO A 183 17.19 21.70 24.26
N ALA A 184 18.46 21.35 24.04
CA ALA A 184 18.89 19.97 23.83
C ALA A 184 18.81 19.10 25.10
N ALA A 185 18.77 19.73 26.29
CA ALA A 185 18.66 19.07 27.57
C ALA A 185 17.20 18.84 28.02
N TRP A 186 16.21 19.22 27.21
CA TRP A 186 14.81 19.14 27.58
C TRP A 186 14.32 17.68 27.65
N PRO A 187 13.86 17.18 28.82
CA PRO A 187 13.41 15.80 29.00
C PRO A 187 11.96 15.58 28.51
N GLY A 188 11.46 16.43 27.61
CA GLY A 188 10.05 16.52 27.27
C GLY A 188 9.46 15.19 26.79
N SER A 189 8.30 14.83 27.34
CA SER A 189 7.50 13.72 26.81
C SER A 189 7.06 14.01 25.37
N ALA A 190 6.83 12.97 24.56
CA ALA A 190 6.33 13.13 23.19
C ALA A 190 5.00 13.91 23.12
N ALA A 191 4.19 13.87 24.19
CA ALA A 191 2.95 14.64 24.30
C ALA A 191 3.24 16.15 24.45
N ASN A 192 4.19 16.51 25.31
CA ASN A 192 4.60 17.91 25.51
C ASN A 192 5.25 18.47 24.24
N ALA A 193 6.08 17.67 23.56
CA ALA A 193 6.68 18.05 22.28
C ALA A 193 5.62 18.36 21.22
N ARG A 194 4.60 17.51 21.10
CA ARG A 194 3.48 17.70 20.15
C ARG A 194 2.61 18.90 20.52
N LEU A 195 2.36 19.14 21.81
CA LEU A 195 1.62 20.30 22.28
C LEU A 195 2.35 21.60 21.89
N LEU A 196 3.65 21.67 22.17
CA LEU A 196 4.49 22.81 21.81
C LEU A 196 4.54 23.02 20.29
N ALA A 197 4.68 21.96 19.50
CA ALA A 197 4.68 22.03 18.03
C ALA A 197 3.37 22.63 17.48
N ARG A 198 2.22 22.15 17.97
CA ARG A 198 0.90 22.66 17.54
C ARG A 198 0.67 24.10 17.95
N CYS A 199 1.06 24.48 19.17
CA CYS A 199 0.94 25.87 19.62
C CYS A 199 1.86 26.79 18.82
N ALA A 200 3.07 26.34 18.47
CA ALA A 200 4.00 27.08 17.63
C ALA A 200 3.46 27.32 16.21
N GLU A 201 2.83 26.32 15.59
CA GLU A 201 2.20 26.49 14.28
C GLU A 201 1.05 27.49 14.31
N ALA A 202 0.19 27.41 15.33
CA ALA A 202 -0.94 28.30 15.49
C ALA A 202 -0.51 29.75 15.80
N LEU A 203 0.49 29.95 16.67
CA LEU A 203 1.07 31.27 16.96
C LEU A 203 1.77 31.87 15.74
N ALA A 204 2.47 31.05 14.95
CA ALA A 204 3.09 31.50 13.71
C ALA A 204 2.03 31.96 12.70
N ALA A 205 0.88 31.28 12.60
CA ALA A 205 -0.25 31.71 11.78
C ALA A 205 -0.91 33.00 12.29
N ALA A 206 -0.87 33.26 13.61
CA ALA A 206 -1.36 34.48 14.25
C ALA A 206 -0.39 35.67 14.15
N GLY A 207 0.85 35.47 13.68
CA GLY A 207 1.87 36.51 13.52
C GLY A 207 2.87 36.66 14.68
N ASP A 208 2.71 35.90 15.76
CA ASP A 208 3.64 35.90 16.90
C ASP A 208 4.85 35.00 16.64
N THR A 209 5.83 35.55 15.92
CA THR A 209 7.00 34.80 15.44
C THR A 209 8.01 34.42 16.53
N GLY A 210 8.15 35.23 17.59
CA GLY A 210 9.16 35.02 18.63
C GLY A 210 8.82 33.87 19.59
N GLU A 211 7.61 33.85 20.13
CA GLU A 211 7.14 32.78 21.03
C GLU A 211 7.01 31.45 20.27
N ALA A 212 6.46 31.49 19.05
CA ALA A 212 6.37 30.33 18.17
C ALA A 212 7.75 29.72 17.88
N GLN A 213 8.79 30.53 17.68
CA GLN A 213 10.13 30.05 17.43
C GLN A 213 10.68 29.25 18.61
N ARG A 214 10.53 29.79 19.83
CA ARG A 214 11.04 29.14 21.05
C ARG A 214 10.31 27.82 21.32
N MET A 215 8.99 27.78 21.15
CA MET A 215 8.20 26.55 21.27
C MET A 215 8.62 25.49 20.26
N ARG A 216 8.88 25.90 19.00
CA ARG A 216 9.31 25.01 17.92
C ARG A 216 10.70 24.44 18.17
N GLU A 217 11.63 25.24 18.70
CA GLU A 217 12.98 24.80 19.04
C GLU A 217 12.97 23.71 20.13
N LEU A 218 12.17 23.90 21.18
CA LEU A 218 12.01 22.92 22.25
C LEU A 218 11.30 21.65 21.76
N ALA A 219 10.25 21.79 20.95
CA ALA A 219 9.56 20.65 20.35
C ALA A 219 10.47 19.83 19.42
N ALA A 220 11.30 20.49 18.61
CA ALA A 220 12.25 19.83 17.72
C ALA A 220 13.35 19.09 18.51
N ALA A 221 13.86 19.71 19.59
CA ALA A 221 14.82 19.09 20.49
C ALA A 221 14.23 17.88 21.24
N ALA A 222 12.95 17.93 21.61
CA ALA A 222 12.20 16.83 22.19
C ALA A 222 11.87 15.68 21.22
N GLY A 223 12.21 15.83 19.93
CA GLY A 223 12.05 14.78 18.93
C GLY A 223 10.78 14.88 18.07
N ASP A 224 9.97 15.93 18.16
CA ASP A 224 8.77 16.04 17.34
C ASP A 224 9.12 16.23 15.85
N ARG A 225 8.67 15.29 15.02
CA ARG A 225 8.98 15.27 13.57
C ARG A 225 8.53 16.52 12.82
N HIS A 226 7.36 17.09 13.15
CA HIS A 226 6.81 18.26 12.44
C HIS A 226 7.57 19.53 12.85
N ALA A 227 7.91 19.66 14.13
CA ALA A 227 8.77 20.73 14.61
C ALA A 227 10.17 20.66 13.99
N GLN A 228 10.76 19.46 13.87
CA GLN A 228 12.05 19.26 13.19
C GLN A 228 12.00 19.66 11.71
N LEU A 229 10.95 19.26 11.00
CA LEU A 229 10.70 19.68 9.62
C LEU A 229 10.62 21.20 9.52
N ALA A 230 9.77 21.83 10.33
CA ALA A 230 9.58 23.28 10.33
C ALA A 230 10.88 24.05 10.64
N MET A 231 11.67 23.57 11.61
CA MET A 231 13.01 24.11 11.90
C MET A 231 13.93 23.97 10.70
N GLY A 232 13.93 22.81 10.04
CA GLY A 232 14.71 22.55 8.83
C GLY A 232 14.37 23.50 7.69
N LEU A 233 13.09 23.66 7.38
CA LEU A 233 12.58 24.55 6.34
C LEU A 233 12.93 26.01 6.61
N GLN A 234 12.74 26.48 7.86
CA GLN A 234 13.06 27.84 8.27
C GLN A 234 14.56 28.14 8.17
N LEU A 235 15.41 27.23 8.66
CA LEU A 235 16.86 27.38 8.59
C LEU A 235 17.37 27.34 7.15
N ALA A 236 16.74 26.55 6.27
CA ALA A 236 17.05 26.50 4.85
C ALA A 236 16.39 27.62 4.03
N ARG A 237 15.44 28.38 4.62
CA ARG A 237 14.61 29.39 3.95
C ARG A 237 13.87 28.86 2.73
N ILE A 238 13.29 27.68 2.88
CA ILE A 238 12.46 27.07 1.85
C ILE A 238 11.05 26.87 2.39
N ASP A 239 10.05 27.00 1.54
CA ASP A 239 8.71 26.52 1.83
C ASP A 239 8.62 24.99 1.66
N ALA A 240 7.43 24.43 1.87
CA ALA A 240 7.17 22.99 1.76
C ALA A 240 7.43 22.48 0.33
N GLU A 241 7.30 23.35 -0.67
CA GLU A 241 7.50 23.09 -2.09
C GLU A 241 8.99 23.19 -2.50
N GLY A 242 9.86 23.70 -1.61
CA GLY A 242 11.30 23.88 -1.85
C GLY A 242 11.67 25.19 -2.55
N VAL A 243 10.73 26.13 -2.65
CA VAL A 243 10.92 27.49 -3.15
C VAL A 243 11.49 28.37 -2.06
N ARG A 244 12.39 29.29 -2.44
CA ARG A 244 13.12 30.12 -1.48
C ARG A 244 12.25 31.26 -0.98
N LEU A 245 12.18 31.44 0.33
CA LEU A 245 11.50 32.57 0.95
C LEU A 245 12.36 33.85 0.84
N PRO A 246 11.78 34.99 0.38
CA PRO A 246 12.54 36.20 0.05
C PRO A 246 13.09 36.96 1.28
N HIS A 247 12.47 36.83 2.47
CA HIS A 247 12.83 37.60 3.67
C HIS A 247 13.25 36.66 4.83
N GLY A 248 14.17 37.11 5.70
CA GLY A 248 14.60 36.38 6.89
C GLY A 248 16.12 36.37 7.16
N CYS A 249 16.51 35.76 8.28
CA CYS A 249 17.90 35.55 8.71
C CYS A 249 18.73 34.83 7.62
N PRO A 250 20.08 34.89 7.67
CA PRO A 250 20.91 34.10 6.76
C PRO A 250 20.61 32.60 6.90
N ALA A 251 20.49 31.90 5.77
CA ALA A 251 20.18 30.47 5.76
C ALA A 251 21.36 29.65 6.35
N SER A 252 21.04 28.66 7.17
CA SER A 252 22.00 27.74 7.77
C SER A 252 21.74 26.31 7.29
N PHE A 253 22.23 25.99 6.10
CA PHE A 253 21.98 24.68 5.46
C PHE A 253 22.52 23.51 6.27
N LYS A 254 23.70 23.64 6.90
CA LYS A 254 24.27 22.58 7.75
C LYS A 254 23.34 22.20 8.90
N ARG A 255 22.73 23.20 9.55
CA ARG A 255 21.75 22.97 10.63
C ARG A 255 20.43 22.46 10.07
N ALA A 256 19.98 23.00 8.94
CA ALA A 256 18.76 22.55 8.26
C ALA A 256 18.82 21.08 7.87
N VAL A 257 19.91 20.64 7.24
CA VAL A 257 20.13 19.24 6.85
C VAL A 257 20.04 18.33 8.07
N ARG A 258 20.66 18.70 9.20
CA ARG A 258 20.57 17.90 10.44
C ARG A 258 19.12 17.68 10.87
N TRP A 259 18.32 18.73 10.91
CA TRP A 259 16.91 18.63 11.35
C TRP A 259 16.02 17.92 10.34
N LEU A 260 16.21 18.17 9.04
CA LEU A 260 15.44 17.50 7.99
C LEU A 260 15.78 16.01 7.91
N THR A 261 17.04 15.61 8.13
CA THR A 261 17.42 14.20 8.17
C THR A 261 16.72 13.48 9.33
N LEU A 262 16.69 14.08 10.53
CA LEU A 262 15.97 13.52 11.67
C LEU A 262 14.46 13.40 11.39
N ALA A 263 13.85 14.45 10.82
CA ALA A 263 12.43 14.44 10.44
C ALA A 263 12.12 13.35 9.38
N GLY A 264 13.02 13.18 8.41
CA GLY A 264 12.91 12.18 7.36
C GLY A 264 13.08 10.76 7.87
N GLU A 265 14.00 10.52 8.80
CA GLU A 265 14.20 9.22 9.47
C GLU A 265 12.96 8.82 10.29
N GLN A 266 12.20 9.78 10.80
CA GLN A 266 10.89 9.57 11.43
C GLN A 266 9.74 9.35 10.44
N GLY A 267 10.02 9.26 9.13
CA GLY A 267 9.06 8.92 8.09
C GLY A 267 8.37 10.10 7.41
N LEU A 268 8.82 11.34 7.61
CA LEU A 268 8.26 12.49 6.89
C LEU A 268 8.83 12.59 5.47
N ALA A 269 7.95 12.38 4.49
CA ALA A 269 8.32 12.44 3.07
C ALA A 269 8.73 13.85 2.61
N GLU A 270 8.09 14.88 3.17
CA GLU A 270 8.38 16.30 2.90
C GLU A 270 9.81 16.68 3.29
N ALA A 271 10.34 16.12 4.38
CA ALA A 271 11.69 16.39 4.83
C ALA A 271 12.74 15.89 3.82
N TRP A 272 12.54 14.68 3.29
CA TRP A 272 13.38 14.14 2.22
C TRP A 272 13.26 14.93 0.91
N PHE A 273 12.07 15.43 0.58
CA PHE A 273 11.89 16.30 -0.58
C PHE A 273 12.63 17.63 -0.40
N ALA A 274 12.49 18.28 0.75
CA ALA A 274 13.23 19.49 1.10
C ALA A 274 14.75 19.29 1.04
N LEU A 275 15.27 18.16 1.57
CA LEU A 275 16.67 17.79 1.44
C LEU A 275 17.13 17.67 -0.01
N SER A 276 16.32 17.04 -0.87
CA SER A 276 16.64 16.93 -2.30
C SER A 276 16.81 18.32 -2.94
N ARG A 277 15.97 19.29 -2.57
CA ARG A 277 16.05 20.68 -3.05
C ARG A 277 17.29 21.39 -2.53
N ILE A 278 17.70 21.10 -1.31
CA ILE A 278 18.95 21.60 -0.73
C ILE A 278 20.18 20.97 -1.41
N TYR A 279 20.13 19.75 -1.94
CA TYR A 279 21.31 19.18 -2.60
C TYR A 279 21.46 19.53 -4.08
N VAL A 280 20.38 19.96 -4.74
CA VAL A 280 20.38 20.31 -6.18
C VAL A 280 21.05 21.66 -6.47
N LYS A 281 20.82 22.69 -5.65
CA LYS A 281 21.22 24.05 -6.04
C LYS A 281 22.74 24.28 -5.82
N PRO A 282 23.42 25.02 -6.71
CA PRO A 282 24.88 25.19 -6.66
C PRO A 282 25.37 26.13 -5.56
N GLU A 283 24.48 26.90 -4.92
CA GLU A 283 24.82 27.85 -3.86
C GLU A 283 25.16 27.16 -2.53
N PHE A 284 25.06 25.83 -2.48
CA PHE A 284 25.38 25.00 -1.33
C PHE A 284 26.77 24.39 -1.51
N SER A 285 27.60 24.43 -0.48
CA SER A 285 29.07 24.26 -0.61
C SER A 285 29.53 22.90 -1.15
N GLN A 286 28.62 21.94 -1.34
CA GLN A 286 28.87 20.67 -2.03
C GLN A 286 27.60 20.22 -2.76
N ARG A 287 27.29 20.82 -3.93
CA ARG A 287 26.26 20.29 -4.83
C ARG A 287 26.50 18.80 -5.06
N CYS A 288 25.57 17.96 -4.60
CA CYS A 288 25.67 16.52 -4.73
C CYS A 288 24.41 15.98 -5.43
N VAL A 289 24.50 15.82 -6.75
CA VAL A 289 23.37 15.33 -7.57
C VAL A 289 22.96 13.92 -7.15
N GLY A 290 23.92 13.08 -6.73
CA GLY A 290 23.65 11.72 -6.24
C GLY A 290 22.83 11.71 -4.94
N GLU A 291 23.21 12.52 -3.95
CA GLU A 291 22.46 12.65 -2.70
C GLU A 291 21.08 13.28 -2.91
N ALA A 292 20.98 14.26 -3.81
CA ALA A 292 19.71 14.85 -4.19
C ALA A 292 18.75 13.78 -4.75
N GLN A 293 19.23 12.94 -5.67
CA GLN A 293 18.43 11.88 -6.25
C GLN A 293 18.03 10.83 -5.20
N ALA A 294 18.95 10.44 -4.31
CA ALA A 294 18.65 9.49 -3.24
C ALA A 294 17.56 10.02 -2.28
N CYS A 295 17.62 11.31 -1.93
CA CYS A 295 16.60 11.95 -1.11
C CYS A 295 15.25 12.01 -1.85
N LEU A 296 15.25 12.33 -3.15
CA LEU A 296 14.05 12.37 -3.96
C LEU A 296 13.37 10.99 -4.07
N GLU A 297 14.15 9.93 -4.31
CA GLU A 297 13.64 8.55 -4.37
C GLU A 297 13.08 8.10 -3.01
N ARG A 298 13.71 8.47 -1.89
CA ARG A 298 13.17 8.23 -0.54
C ARG A 298 11.85 8.96 -0.30
N ALA A 299 11.76 10.24 -0.69
CA ALA A 299 10.52 11.02 -0.59
C ALA A 299 9.39 10.39 -1.42
N ALA A 300 9.71 9.96 -2.65
CA ALA A 300 8.75 9.30 -3.53
C ALA A 300 8.27 7.95 -2.96
N ALA A 301 9.19 7.16 -2.38
CA ALA A 301 8.89 5.90 -1.71
C ALA A 301 7.95 6.07 -0.51
N LEU A 302 8.13 7.14 0.26
CA LEU A 302 7.25 7.51 1.38
C LEU A 302 5.91 8.12 0.94
N GLY A 303 5.69 8.33 -0.36
CA GLY A 303 4.41 8.76 -0.89
C GLY A 303 4.30 10.23 -1.28
N HIS A 304 5.40 11.01 -1.31
CA HIS A 304 5.30 12.43 -1.67
C HIS A 304 5.04 12.63 -3.17
N GLY A 305 3.88 13.21 -3.52
CA GLY A 305 3.40 13.32 -4.91
C GLY A 305 4.34 14.09 -5.85
N ALA A 306 4.89 15.23 -5.43
CA ALA A 306 5.82 16.01 -6.25
C ALA A 306 7.13 15.23 -6.51
N ALA A 307 7.64 14.50 -5.51
CA ALA A 307 8.82 13.66 -5.67
C ALA A 307 8.57 12.51 -6.64
N GLN A 308 7.39 11.87 -6.58
CA GLN A 308 7.01 10.81 -7.51
C GLN A 308 6.96 11.33 -8.95
N LEU A 309 6.34 12.49 -9.18
CA LEU A 309 6.32 13.13 -10.49
C LEU A 309 7.76 13.39 -11.01
N GLU A 310 8.63 13.94 -10.17
CA GLU A 310 10.01 14.22 -10.57
C GLU A 310 10.83 12.95 -10.84
N CYS A 311 10.73 11.93 -9.99
CA CYS A 311 11.35 10.64 -10.23
C CYS A 311 10.88 10.02 -11.55
N GLY A 312 9.58 10.11 -11.85
CA GLY A 312 8.99 9.63 -13.10
C GLY A 312 9.53 10.37 -14.32
N LEU A 313 9.59 11.70 -14.26
CA LEU A 313 10.13 12.54 -15.34
C LEU A 313 11.64 12.34 -15.54
N GLN A 314 12.42 12.22 -14.47
CA GLN A 314 13.85 11.96 -14.53
C GLN A 314 14.12 10.60 -15.17
N ALA A 315 13.43 9.55 -14.73
CA ALA A 315 13.53 8.23 -15.34
C ALA A 315 13.17 8.26 -16.84
N TRP A 316 12.11 8.98 -17.21
CA TRP A 316 11.71 9.14 -18.61
C TRP A 316 12.77 9.84 -19.47
N ARG A 317 13.39 10.91 -18.96
CA ARG A 317 14.51 11.60 -19.64
C ARG A 317 15.70 10.66 -19.84
N MET A 318 15.98 9.83 -18.84
CA MET A 318 17.09 8.88 -18.83
C MET A 318 16.76 7.53 -19.50
N ARG A 319 15.62 7.39 -20.19
CA ARG A 319 15.21 6.12 -20.82
C ARG A 319 16.19 5.51 -21.83
N ARG A 320 17.03 6.34 -22.45
CA ARG A 320 18.07 5.88 -23.40
C ARG A 320 19.30 5.29 -22.70
N SER A 321 19.51 5.62 -21.42
CA SER A 321 20.66 5.12 -20.66
C SER A 321 20.44 3.69 -20.16
N HIS A 322 19.24 3.37 -19.68
CA HIS A 322 18.87 2.05 -19.19
C HIS A 322 17.44 1.70 -19.60
N GLU A 323 17.24 0.48 -20.12
CA GLU A 323 15.95 0.01 -20.61
C GLU A 323 14.87 -0.08 -19.51
N SER A 324 15.28 -0.29 -18.26
CA SER A 324 14.37 -0.35 -17.11
C SER A 324 13.83 1.03 -16.69
N ASN A 325 14.41 2.13 -17.16
CA ASN A 325 13.97 3.46 -16.79
C ASN A 325 12.57 3.78 -17.33
N ASP A 326 12.16 3.19 -18.46
CA ASP A 326 10.79 3.31 -18.96
C ASP A 326 9.78 2.73 -17.98
N VAL A 327 10.08 1.54 -17.44
CA VAL A 327 9.25 0.85 -16.45
C VAL A 327 9.18 1.65 -15.15
N LYS A 328 10.33 2.17 -14.68
CA LYS A 328 10.39 3.05 -13.50
C LYS A 328 9.64 4.37 -13.70
N ALA A 329 9.72 4.96 -14.89
CA ALA A 329 9.01 6.19 -15.21
C ALA A 329 7.50 5.99 -15.07
N LEU A 330 6.96 4.93 -15.67
CA LEU A 330 5.54 4.61 -15.58
C LEU A 330 5.11 4.31 -14.15
N TYR A 331 5.92 3.58 -13.39
CA TYR A 331 5.62 3.26 -11.99
C TYR A 331 5.38 4.53 -11.16
N TRP A 332 6.31 5.47 -11.21
CA TRP A 332 6.23 6.68 -10.40
C TRP A 332 5.15 7.65 -10.90
N LEU A 333 5.00 7.78 -12.21
CA LEU A 333 3.95 8.62 -12.78
C LEU A 333 2.55 8.06 -12.48
N GLN A 334 2.36 6.74 -12.51
CA GLN A 334 1.08 6.11 -12.10
C GLN A 334 0.76 6.39 -10.64
N LYS A 335 1.76 6.27 -9.74
CA LYS A 335 1.58 6.61 -8.33
C LYS A 335 1.20 8.07 -8.13
N ALA A 336 1.89 9.00 -8.81
CA ALA A 336 1.58 10.42 -8.73
C ALA A 336 0.18 10.73 -9.29
N ALA A 337 -0.22 10.11 -10.40
CA ALA A 337 -1.55 10.25 -10.97
C ALA A 337 -2.65 9.70 -10.04
N ALA A 338 -2.39 8.60 -9.32
CA ALA A 338 -3.30 8.05 -8.31
C ALA A 338 -3.50 9.01 -7.12
N GLN A 339 -2.56 9.92 -6.86
CA GLN A 339 -2.69 11.00 -5.87
C GLN A 339 -3.33 12.28 -6.46
N HIS A 340 -4.03 12.18 -7.59
CA HIS A 340 -4.68 13.29 -8.28
C HIS A 340 -3.73 14.36 -8.86
N CYS A 341 -2.46 14.02 -9.12
CA CYS A 341 -1.55 14.91 -9.85
C CYS A 341 -1.92 14.95 -11.35
N THR A 342 -2.56 16.04 -11.78
CA THR A 342 -2.98 16.24 -13.18
C THR A 342 -1.80 16.22 -14.15
N GLN A 343 -0.70 16.86 -13.79
CA GLN A 343 0.53 16.87 -14.58
C GLN A 343 1.09 15.46 -14.82
N ALA A 344 1.03 14.58 -13.81
CA ALA A 344 1.46 13.19 -13.96
C ALA A 344 0.55 12.43 -14.94
N ALA A 345 -0.77 12.64 -14.84
CA ALA A 345 -1.75 12.02 -15.74
C ALA A 345 -1.58 12.47 -17.20
N GLU A 346 -1.35 13.75 -17.44
CA GLU A 346 -1.07 14.29 -18.79
C GLU A 346 0.21 13.72 -19.38
N VAL A 347 1.27 13.63 -18.58
CA VAL A 347 2.54 13.04 -19.00
C VAL A 347 2.35 11.55 -19.31
N LEU A 348 1.61 10.81 -18.48
CA LEU A 348 1.27 9.41 -18.75
C LEU A 348 0.52 9.24 -20.06
N ALA A 349 -0.54 10.03 -20.29
CA ALA A 349 -1.34 9.95 -21.52
C ALA A 349 -0.50 10.22 -22.78
N ARG A 350 0.51 11.09 -22.67
CA ARG A 350 1.47 11.35 -23.75
C ARG A 350 2.47 10.21 -23.97
N ILE A 351 2.86 9.51 -22.90
CA ILE A 351 3.83 8.41 -22.95
C ILE A 351 3.17 7.11 -23.40
N VAL A 352 2.03 6.79 -22.81
CA VAL A 352 1.19 5.62 -23.08
C VAL A 352 -0.15 6.14 -23.59
N PRO A 353 -0.30 6.38 -24.89
CA PRO A 353 -1.61 6.65 -25.44
C PRO A 353 -2.52 5.43 -25.19
N ALA A 354 -3.81 5.70 -25.00
CA ALA A 354 -4.80 4.63 -24.84
C ALA A 354 -4.66 3.64 -26.01
N PRO A 355 -4.59 2.33 -25.75
CA PRO A 355 -4.42 1.36 -26.83
C PRO A 355 -5.62 1.45 -27.78
N ASP A 356 -5.35 1.63 -29.07
CA ASP A 356 -6.38 1.47 -30.09
C ASP A 356 -6.99 0.08 -29.94
N ALA A 357 -8.32 0.01 -29.90
CA ALA A 357 -9.01 -1.27 -29.83
C ALA A 357 -8.51 -2.14 -30.98
N SER A 358 -7.90 -3.29 -30.64
CA SER A 358 -7.42 -4.22 -31.64
C SER A 358 -8.62 -4.92 -32.28
N GLY A 359 -9.24 -4.24 -33.25
CA GLY A 359 -10.49 -4.68 -33.88
C GLY A 359 -10.41 -6.10 -34.42
N TRP A 360 -9.22 -6.50 -34.90
CA TRP A 360 -8.97 -7.87 -35.34
C TRP A 360 -9.07 -8.89 -34.18
N ALA A 361 -8.50 -8.61 -33.01
CA ALA A 361 -8.48 -9.55 -31.88
C ALA A 361 -9.82 -9.57 -31.16
N VAL A 362 -10.42 -8.40 -30.96
CA VAL A 362 -11.75 -8.26 -30.35
C VAL A 362 -12.82 -8.99 -31.18
N ALA A 363 -12.75 -8.91 -32.51
CA ALA A 363 -13.67 -9.66 -33.39
C ALA A 363 -13.48 -11.19 -33.31
N LEU A 364 -12.30 -11.67 -32.90
CA LEU A 364 -12.00 -13.09 -32.79
C LEU A 364 -12.30 -13.67 -31.40
N LEU A 365 -12.42 -12.84 -30.35
CA LEU A 365 -12.73 -13.32 -29.00
C LEU A 365 -14.03 -14.15 -28.93
N PRO A 366 -15.17 -13.73 -29.52
CA PRO A 366 -16.39 -14.53 -29.49
C PRO A 366 -16.27 -15.86 -30.24
N LEU A 367 -15.28 -15.99 -31.12
CA LEU A 367 -15.04 -17.17 -31.96
C LEU A 367 -14.15 -18.21 -31.28
N LEU A 368 -13.47 -17.85 -30.20
CA LEU A 368 -12.66 -18.77 -29.41
C LEU A 368 -13.56 -19.65 -28.54
N THR A 369 -14.07 -20.73 -29.13
CA THR A 369 -14.78 -21.78 -28.37
C THR A 369 -13.83 -22.48 -27.40
N ARG A 370 -14.36 -23.09 -26.33
CA ARG A 370 -13.54 -23.86 -25.36
C ARG A 370 -12.73 -24.95 -26.04
N GLU A 371 -13.32 -25.65 -27.00
CA GLU A 371 -12.65 -26.72 -27.74
C GLU A 371 -11.48 -26.17 -28.56
N LEU A 372 -11.68 -25.06 -29.28
CA LEU A 372 -10.61 -24.40 -30.04
C LEU A 372 -9.50 -23.87 -29.14
N ALA A 373 -9.86 -23.25 -28.00
CA ALA A 373 -8.89 -22.79 -27.01
C ALA A 373 -8.10 -23.96 -26.39
N SER A 374 -8.73 -25.13 -26.19
CA SER A 374 -8.05 -26.33 -25.68
C SER A 374 -7.09 -26.95 -26.70
N SER A 375 -7.42 -26.89 -28.00
CA SER A 375 -6.56 -27.44 -29.06
C SER A 375 -5.34 -26.56 -29.37
N GLN A 376 -5.47 -25.24 -29.24
CA GLN A 376 -4.39 -24.27 -29.48
C GLN A 376 -4.30 -23.22 -28.35
N PRO A 377 -3.90 -23.63 -27.14
CA PRO A 377 -3.94 -22.76 -25.95
C PRO A 377 -3.05 -21.51 -26.07
N LEU A 378 -1.87 -21.66 -26.68
CA LEU A 378 -0.94 -20.54 -26.87
C LEU A 378 -1.45 -19.51 -27.87
N LEU A 379 -2.12 -19.95 -28.94
CA LEU A 379 -2.71 -19.04 -29.92
C LEU A 379 -3.89 -18.29 -29.30
N ALA A 380 -4.76 -19.00 -28.57
CA ALA A 380 -5.86 -18.39 -27.83
C ALA A 380 -5.37 -17.34 -26.83
N ALA A 381 -4.31 -17.66 -26.08
CA ALA A 381 -3.67 -16.73 -25.14
C ALA A 381 -3.13 -15.47 -25.83
N ARG A 382 -2.50 -15.60 -27.03
CA ARG A 382 -2.01 -14.45 -27.80
C ARG A 382 -3.14 -13.57 -28.34
N ILE A 383 -4.26 -14.15 -28.78
CA ILE A 383 -5.44 -13.40 -29.23
C ILE A 383 -6.07 -12.64 -28.06
N GLU A 384 -6.20 -13.29 -26.90
CA GLU A 384 -6.71 -12.65 -25.69
C GLU A 384 -5.81 -11.50 -25.22
N LEU A 385 -4.50 -11.74 -25.17
CA LEU A 385 -3.51 -10.71 -24.87
C LEU A 385 -3.65 -9.50 -25.82
N ALA A 386 -3.81 -9.76 -27.11
CA ALA A 386 -3.97 -8.71 -28.12
C ALA A 386 -5.25 -7.89 -27.94
N ALA A 387 -6.35 -8.54 -27.57
CA ALA A 387 -7.61 -7.86 -27.31
C ALA A 387 -7.56 -7.00 -26.03
N LEU A 388 -6.89 -7.48 -24.98
CA LEU A 388 -6.81 -6.77 -23.69
C LEU A 388 -5.86 -5.55 -23.71
N PHE A 389 -4.79 -5.63 -24.49
CA PHE A 389 -3.71 -4.63 -24.49
C PHE A 389 -3.55 -3.90 -25.83
N GLY A 390 -4.48 -4.10 -26.76
CA GLY A 390 -4.48 -3.46 -28.08
C GLY A 390 -3.24 -3.78 -28.90
N LEU A 391 -2.87 -5.07 -29.00
CA LEU A 391 -1.70 -5.49 -29.78
C LEU A 391 -2.04 -5.68 -31.26
N THR A 392 -1.15 -5.18 -32.12
CA THR A 392 -1.19 -5.55 -33.54
C THR A 392 -0.94 -7.05 -33.70
N ARG A 393 -1.37 -7.63 -34.83
CA ARG A 393 -1.14 -9.05 -35.13
C ARG A 393 0.34 -9.44 -35.04
N ALA A 394 1.24 -8.57 -35.51
CA ALA A 394 2.68 -8.83 -35.44
C ALA A 394 3.18 -8.84 -34.00
N GLU A 395 2.80 -7.85 -33.18
CA GLU A 395 3.15 -7.81 -31.76
C GLU A 395 2.60 -9.02 -31.01
N ALA A 396 1.32 -9.36 -31.20
CA ALA A 396 0.69 -10.50 -30.55
C ALA A 396 1.41 -11.83 -30.85
N LEU A 397 1.95 -12.01 -32.06
CA LEU A 397 2.64 -13.23 -32.49
C LEU A 397 4.16 -13.22 -32.24
N LEU A 398 4.77 -12.07 -32.01
CA LEU A 398 6.23 -11.95 -31.83
C LEU A 398 6.64 -11.61 -30.40
N LEU A 399 5.73 -11.07 -29.60
CA LEU A 399 6.02 -10.68 -28.22
C LEU A 399 6.38 -11.91 -27.39
N ASP A 400 7.49 -11.79 -26.67
CA ASP A 400 7.81 -12.64 -25.52
C ASP A 400 7.00 -12.11 -24.34
N VAL A 401 5.95 -12.86 -23.97
CA VAL A 401 5.01 -12.47 -22.92
C VAL A 401 5.72 -12.35 -21.56
N LYS A 402 6.69 -13.21 -21.28
CA LYS A 402 7.38 -13.28 -19.99
C LYS A 402 8.36 -12.13 -19.84
N ALA A 403 9.11 -11.83 -20.89
CA ALA A 403 10.02 -10.69 -20.89
C ALA A 403 9.29 -9.33 -20.92
N ALA A 404 8.08 -9.30 -21.48
CA ALA A 404 7.29 -8.07 -21.59
C ALA A 404 6.62 -7.64 -20.28
N ASP A 405 6.34 -8.58 -19.36
CA ASP A 405 5.59 -8.31 -18.14
C ASP A 405 6.46 -7.75 -17.00
N HIS A 406 6.16 -6.53 -16.57
CA HIS A 406 6.82 -5.86 -15.44
C HIS A 406 5.85 -5.52 -14.29
N GLY A 407 4.72 -6.21 -14.18
CA GLY A 407 3.75 -6.03 -13.09
C GLY A 407 2.72 -4.95 -13.37
N HIS A 408 3.14 -3.68 -13.43
CA HIS A 408 2.26 -2.50 -13.66
C HIS A 408 2.20 -2.03 -15.12
N CYS A 409 3.06 -2.57 -15.99
CA CYS A 409 3.06 -2.28 -17.42
C CYS A 409 3.62 -3.45 -18.24
N LEU A 410 3.25 -3.47 -19.52
CA LEU A 410 3.85 -4.31 -20.56
C LEU A 410 4.83 -3.49 -21.40
N VAL A 411 6.05 -4.01 -21.58
CA VAL A 411 7.04 -3.49 -22.53
C VAL A 411 6.92 -4.28 -23.83
N ILE A 412 6.34 -3.66 -24.85
CA ILE A 412 6.19 -4.27 -26.17
C ILE A 412 7.43 -3.92 -26.98
N ASP A 413 8.36 -4.85 -27.06
CA ASP A 413 9.55 -4.72 -27.90
C ASP A 413 9.70 -5.93 -28.83
N ILE A 414 9.39 -5.71 -30.12
CA ILE A 414 9.55 -6.72 -31.17
C ILE A 414 10.70 -6.38 -32.13
N ARG A 415 11.54 -5.39 -31.82
CA ARG A 415 12.58 -4.89 -32.73
C ARG A 415 13.57 -5.97 -33.16
N ALA A 416 13.89 -6.90 -32.26
CA ALA A 416 14.77 -8.03 -32.54
C ALA A 416 14.22 -8.96 -33.65
N SER A 417 12.90 -9.09 -33.74
CA SER A 417 12.23 -9.97 -34.73
C SER A 417 11.60 -9.21 -35.90
N TYR A 418 11.37 -7.91 -35.74
CA TYR A 418 10.68 -7.06 -36.70
C TYR A 418 11.33 -5.66 -36.70
N GLY A 419 12.31 -5.46 -37.58
CA GLY A 419 13.15 -4.25 -37.59
C GLY A 419 12.42 -2.93 -37.85
N ARG A 420 11.16 -2.96 -38.29
CA ARG A 420 10.29 -1.77 -38.41
C ARG A 420 9.49 -1.46 -37.14
N GLY A 421 9.54 -2.32 -36.14
CA GLY A 421 8.83 -2.15 -34.88
C GLY A 421 9.40 -1.00 -34.05
N ARG A 422 8.54 -0.32 -33.28
CA ARG A 422 8.97 0.63 -32.24
C ARG A 422 8.65 0.03 -30.89
N ARG A 423 9.57 0.20 -29.94
CA ARG A 423 9.31 -0.14 -28.54
C ARG A 423 8.18 0.76 -28.04
N ARG A 424 7.12 0.17 -27.50
CA ARG A 424 6.01 0.90 -26.89
C ARG A 424 5.63 0.27 -25.55
N LEU A 425 4.99 1.06 -24.71
CA LEU A 425 4.59 0.66 -23.36
C LEU A 425 3.06 0.64 -23.30
N VAL A 426 2.50 -0.29 -22.54
CA VAL A 426 1.06 -0.38 -22.26
C VAL A 426 0.86 -0.57 -20.77
N LEU A 427 -0.07 0.16 -20.18
CA LEU A 427 -0.36 0.05 -18.74
C LEU A 427 -1.23 -1.18 -18.45
N VAL A 428 -1.03 -1.77 -17.27
CA VAL A 428 -1.99 -2.72 -16.69
C VAL A 428 -2.86 -1.92 -15.73
N GLU A 429 -4.09 -1.61 -16.13
CA GLU A 429 -4.97 -0.68 -15.43
C GLU A 429 -5.96 -1.39 -14.52
N THR A 430 -6.36 -2.61 -14.87
CA THR A 430 -7.43 -3.33 -14.16
C THR A 430 -6.94 -4.65 -13.56
N ALA A 431 -7.57 -5.05 -12.45
CA ALA A 431 -7.35 -6.38 -11.87
C ALA A 431 -7.66 -7.51 -12.86
N ARG A 432 -8.63 -7.32 -13.75
CA ARG A 432 -8.96 -8.28 -14.82
C ARG A 432 -7.81 -8.44 -15.81
N GLN A 433 -7.18 -7.35 -16.24
CA GLN A 433 -6.00 -7.41 -17.11
C GLN A 433 -4.84 -8.15 -16.42
N ARG A 434 -4.58 -7.86 -15.14
CA ARG A 434 -3.54 -8.55 -14.37
C ARG A 434 -3.80 -10.06 -14.26
N GLN A 435 -5.01 -10.45 -13.86
CA GLN A 435 -5.40 -11.87 -13.75
C GLN A 435 -5.31 -12.61 -15.08
N ALA A 436 -5.74 -11.98 -16.18
CA ALA A 436 -5.62 -12.56 -17.51
C ALA A 436 -4.14 -12.73 -17.91
N LEU A 437 -3.31 -11.72 -17.66
CA LEU A 437 -1.87 -11.76 -17.93
C LEU A 437 -1.17 -12.86 -17.12
N ASP A 438 -1.48 -13.02 -15.84
CA ASP A 438 -0.97 -14.11 -14.99
C ASP A 438 -1.34 -15.49 -15.54
N ARG A 439 -2.60 -15.67 -15.96
CA ARG A 439 -3.05 -16.92 -16.57
C ARG A 439 -2.35 -17.18 -17.90
N ILE A 440 -2.22 -16.15 -18.73
CA ILE A 440 -1.56 -16.23 -20.03
C ILE A 440 -0.08 -16.59 -19.84
N ALA A 441 0.66 -15.89 -18.96
CA ALA A 441 2.06 -16.17 -18.67
C ALA A 441 2.29 -17.62 -18.22
N ARG A 442 1.42 -18.16 -17.34
CA ARG A 442 1.48 -19.57 -16.92
C ARG A 442 1.27 -20.55 -18.07
N ALA A 443 0.44 -20.22 -19.05
CA ALA A 443 0.27 -21.05 -20.24
C ALA A 443 1.57 -21.16 -21.06
N PHE A 444 2.46 -20.16 -20.97
CA PHE A 444 3.77 -20.14 -21.61
C PHE A 444 4.89 -20.78 -20.77
N ASP A 445 4.74 -20.94 -19.45
CA ASP A 445 5.78 -21.52 -18.58
C ASP A 445 6.04 -23.02 -18.83
N HIS A 446 5.08 -23.75 -19.38
CA HIS A 446 5.16 -25.21 -19.58
C HIS A 446 5.54 -25.65 -21.00
N VAL A 447 6.04 -24.71 -21.80
CA VAL A 447 6.24 -24.91 -23.24
C VAL A 447 7.71 -24.75 -23.56
N ASP A 448 8.42 -25.86 -23.73
CA ASP A 448 9.73 -25.85 -24.40
C ASP A 448 9.55 -25.16 -25.76
N GLY A 449 10.46 -24.23 -26.12
CA GLY A 449 10.33 -23.35 -27.30
C GLY A 449 10.03 -24.06 -28.64
N ASN A 450 10.21 -25.38 -28.69
CA ASN A 450 9.83 -26.26 -29.80
C ASN A 450 8.31 -26.33 -30.06
N LEU A 451 7.47 -26.27 -29.04
CA LEU A 451 6.01 -26.37 -29.18
C LEU A 451 5.41 -25.10 -29.79
N GLU A 452 5.92 -23.94 -29.41
CA GLU A 452 5.46 -22.66 -29.96
C GLU A 452 6.03 -22.40 -31.37
N GLY A 453 7.25 -22.83 -31.64
CA GLY A 453 7.88 -22.71 -32.95
C GLY A 453 8.25 -21.28 -33.33
N ASN A 454 8.80 -21.07 -34.53
CA ASN A 454 9.21 -19.76 -35.03
C ASN A 454 8.01 -18.90 -35.50
N TYR A 455 8.26 -17.63 -35.81
CA TYR A 455 7.21 -16.69 -36.25
C TYR A 455 6.38 -17.22 -37.44
N ARG A 456 7.03 -17.87 -38.42
CA ARG A 456 6.33 -18.40 -39.60
C ARG A 456 5.37 -19.52 -39.22
N GLN A 457 5.78 -20.40 -38.32
CA GLN A 457 4.92 -21.48 -37.79
C GLN A 457 3.73 -20.91 -37.00
N ARG A 458 3.97 -19.90 -36.17
CA ARG A 458 2.89 -19.20 -35.44
C ARG A 458 1.88 -18.52 -36.39
N LEU A 459 2.38 -17.83 -37.41
CA LEU A 459 1.54 -17.19 -38.42
C LEU A 459 0.74 -18.22 -39.23
N TYR A 460 1.36 -19.36 -39.59
CA TYR A 460 0.66 -20.45 -40.27
C TYR A 460 -0.47 -21.00 -39.40
N ARG A 461 -0.20 -21.34 -38.13
CA ARG A 461 -1.23 -21.80 -37.18
C ARG A 461 -2.38 -20.81 -37.05
N PHE A 462 -2.06 -19.52 -36.93
CA PHE A 462 -3.08 -18.46 -36.89
C PHE A 462 -3.96 -18.44 -38.15
N LYS A 463 -3.36 -18.50 -39.35
CA LYS A 463 -4.11 -18.50 -40.61
C LYS A 463 -4.97 -19.75 -40.76
N THR A 464 -4.42 -20.93 -40.46
CA THR A 464 -5.15 -22.21 -40.53
C THR A 464 -6.31 -22.22 -39.54
N TRP A 465 -6.10 -21.70 -38.33
CA TRP A 465 -7.16 -21.54 -37.34
C TRP A 465 -8.28 -20.62 -37.83
N LEU A 466 -7.92 -19.47 -38.42
CA LEU A 466 -8.89 -18.53 -38.98
C LEU A 466 -9.77 -19.19 -40.07
N GLN A 467 -9.15 -19.95 -40.97
CA GLN A 467 -9.85 -20.68 -42.04
C GLN A 467 -10.81 -21.75 -41.48
N SER A 468 -10.41 -22.45 -40.42
CA SER A 468 -11.27 -23.43 -39.73
C SER A 468 -12.53 -22.78 -39.17
N VAL A 469 -12.38 -21.61 -38.54
CA VAL A 469 -13.49 -20.84 -37.97
C VAL A 469 -14.43 -20.30 -39.05
N GLU A 470 -13.88 -19.76 -40.14
CA GLU A 470 -14.66 -19.26 -41.28
C GLU A 470 -15.40 -20.40 -42.02
N GLY A 471 -14.74 -21.54 -42.24
CA GLY A 471 -15.35 -22.72 -42.83
C GLY A 471 -16.44 -23.36 -41.95
N GLY A 472 -16.26 -23.34 -40.63
CA GLY A 472 -17.27 -23.80 -39.67
C GLY A 472 -18.52 -22.91 -39.66
N ARG A 473 -18.35 -21.59 -39.77
CA ARG A 473 -19.47 -20.65 -39.93
C ARG A 473 -20.26 -20.89 -41.22
N ALA A 474 -19.57 -21.13 -42.33
CA ALA A 474 -20.23 -21.43 -43.61
C ALA A 474 -21.03 -22.74 -43.57
N ARG A 475 -20.58 -23.74 -42.78
CA ARG A 475 -21.30 -25.01 -42.59
C ARG A 475 -22.48 -24.94 -41.61
N LEU A 476 -22.49 -23.97 -40.70
CA LEU A 476 -23.59 -23.74 -39.75
C LEU A 476 -24.66 -22.77 -40.29
N ALA A 477 -24.33 -22.02 -41.35
CA ALA A 477 -25.22 -21.07 -42.01
C ALA A 477 -25.92 -21.65 -43.27
N ALA A 478 -25.49 -22.83 -43.72
CA ALA A 478 -26.14 -23.65 -44.74
C ALA A 478 -26.96 -24.74 -44.06
#